data_AF-A0A9X2G5N5-F1
#
_entry.id   AF-A0A9X2G5N5-F1
#
_cell.length_a   1.000
_cell.length_b   1.000
_cell.length_c   1.000
_cell.angle_alpha   90.00
_cell.angle_beta   90.00
_cell.angle_gamma   90.00
#
_symmetry.space_group_name_H-M   'P 1'
#
loop_
_entity.id
_entity.type
_entity.pdbx_description
1 polymer ?
#
loop_
_entity_poly.entity_id
_entity_poly.type
_entity_poly.pdbx_seq_one_letter_code
_entity_poly.pdbx_strand_id
1 'polypeptide(L)'
;MSDDHALDAQVLNGLVRSASVIRVYDRGASGSPPRDVEPVLTISDRAELDELARLLEISRFTGMSCMCLGDSAFELLDHEGTGIDVLGWHHGSTLRWQGSPEGDVELAHGPELIAWMADHGYTHAAGRADRREQQRRDQAQALKSWTTAAPEAVRAEVPRILAEAASGLSERLVDDLAGSLAEAHPGAPDQALALLRWRSGGTGRYSGYPVHEGVATILLERLPLQAVFTALAGVPATDPAWSGAVRYLLAWRPKDIVLLRRIQESVWSVLAQVVHDEDDSTWADRYESCYRQVQHARAQRERARRRLRDG
;
A
#
# COMPACT_ATOMS: atom_id res chain seq x y z
N MET A 1 6.75 32.17 -10.81
CA MET A 1 5.51 31.71 -10.15
C MET A 1 4.41 32.58 -10.70
N SER A 2 3.39 31.99 -11.34
CA SER A 2 2.29 32.75 -11.98
C SER A 2 1.56 33.59 -10.93
N ASP A 3 1.19 34.83 -11.26
CA ASP A 3 0.44 35.74 -10.38
C ASP A 3 -0.90 35.13 -9.89
N ASP A 4 -1.43 34.14 -10.61
CA ASP A 4 -2.68 33.42 -10.27
C ASP A 4 -2.60 32.72 -8.90
N HIS A 5 -1.44 32.18 -8.53
CA HIS A 5 -1.27 31.43 -7.29
C HIS A 5 -1.31 32.33 -6.04
N ALA A 6 -0.91 33.58 -6.17
CA ALA A 6 -0.99 34.55 -5.07
C ALA A 6 -2.44 34.96 -4.80
N LEU A 7 -3.28 35.01 -5.84
CA LEU A 7 -4.71 35.30 -5.72
C LEU A 7 -5.44 34.19 -4.94
N ASP A 8 -5.14 32.93 -5.24
CA ASP A 8 -5.79 31.78 -4.59
C ASP A 8 -5.46 31.65 -3.09
N ALA A 9 -4.20 31.93 -2.71
CA ALA A 9 -3.81 31.97 -1.29
C ALA A 9 -4.50 33.11 -0.53
N GLN A 10 -4.71 34.26 -1.20
CA GLN A 10 -5.48 35.37 -0.62
C GLN A 10 -6.97 35.01 -0.49
N VAL A 11 -7.54 34.26 -1.45
CA VAL A 11 -8.92 33.79 -1.38
C VAL A 11 -9.12 32.84 -0.19
N LEU A 12 -8.26 31.83 -0.01
CA LEU A 12 -8.40 30.91 1.14
C LEU A 12 -8.27 31.65 2.47
N ASN A 13 -7.27 32.51 2.61
CA ASN A 13 -7.11 33.34 3.81
C ASN A 13 -8.34 34.25 4.04
N GLY A 14 -8.92 34.79 2.97
CA GLY A 14 -10.16 35.56 3.02
C GLY A 14 -11.35 34.74 3.52
N LEU A 15 -11.50 33.50 3.04
CA LEU A 15 -12.56 32.58 3.46
C LEU A 15 -12.44 32.23 4.95
N VAL A 16 -11.25 31.82 5.41
CA VAL A 16 -11.06 31.46 6.83
C VAL A 16 -11.27 32.68 7.73
N ARG A 17 -10.82 33.87 7.31
CA ARG A 17 -10.98 35.10 8.10
C ARG A 17 -12.41 35.62 8.13
N SER A 18 -13.23 35.34 7.11
CA SER A 18 -14.65 35.74 7.07
C SER A 18 -15.54 34.81 7.90
N ALA A 19 -15.08 33.60 8.22
CA ALA A 19 -15.76 32.71 9.13
C ALA A 19 -15.83 33.31 10.54
N SER A 20 -17.01 33.20 11.16
CA SER A 20 -17.25 33.51 12.57
C SER A 20 -17.26 32.27 13.43
N VAL A 21 -17.50 31.10 12.83
CA VAL A 21 -17.41 29.80 13.47
C VAL A 21 -16.76 28.81 12.49
N ILE A 22 -15.84 27.99 12.99
CA ILE A 22 -15.30 26.85 12.25
C ILE A 22 -15.62 25.57 12.99
N ARG A 23 -16.20 24.60 12.29
CA ARG A 23 -16.45 23.25 12.80
C ARG A 23 -15.48 22.27 12.15
N VAL A 24 -14.84 21.45 12.97
CA VAL A 24 -13.92 20.41 12.50
C VAL A 24 -14.60 19.05 12.61
N TYR A 25 -14.50 18.23 11.58
CA TYR A 25 -15.05 16.88 11.53
C TYR A 25 -13.92 15.85 11.43
N ASP A 26 -14.04 14.72 12.13
CA ASP A 26 -13.14 13.57 11.99
C ASP A 26 -13.47 12.69 10.77
N ARG A 27 -13.82 13.36 9.66
CA ARG A 27 -14.09 12.76 8.37
C ARG A 27 -13.80 13.79 7.28
N GLY A 28 -13.16 13.34 6.21
CA GLY A 28 -12.96 14.15 5.02
C GLY A 28 -14.26 14.54 4.32
N ALA A 29 -14.17 15.56 3.46
CA ALA A 29 -15.29 16.13 2.72
C ALA A 29 -14.88 16.50 1.29
N SER A 30 -15.87 16.57 0.40
CA SER A 30 -15.69 17.06 -0.97
C SER A 30 -16.81 18.05 -1.31
N GLY A 31 -16.61 19.33 -0.95
CA GLY A 31 -17.54 20.43 -1.26
C GLY A 31 -18.82 20.47 -0.44
N SER A 32 -18.96 19.64 0.60
CA SER A 32 -20.09 19.67 1.53
C SER A 32 -19.69 19.01 2.85
N PRO A 33 -20.25 19.45 3.99
CA PRO A 33 -19.90 18.90 5.29
C PRO A 33 -20.31 17.42 5.38
N PRO A 34 -19.59 16.60 6.16
CA PRO A 34 -19.99 15.21 6.38
C PRO A 34 -21.39 15.13 7.01
N ARG A 35 -22.30 14.37 6.38
CA ARG A 35 -23.65 14.15 6.90
C ARG A 35 -23.63 13.17 8.07
N ASP A 36 -24.53 13.37 9.02
CA ASP A 36 -24.76 12.49 10.18
C ASP A 36 -23.50 12.27 11.05
N VAL A 37 -22.63 13.28 11.11
CA VAL A 37 -21.43 13.29 11.95
C VAL A 37 -21.42 14.60 12.74
N GLU A 38 -21.28 14.51 14.06
CA GLU A 38 -21.11 15.68 14.92
C GLU A 38 -19.68 16.25 14.77
N PRO A 39 -19.50 17.57 14.86
CA PRO A 39 -18.18 18.16 14.85
C PRO A 39 -17.38 17.74 16.08
N VAL A 40 -16.11 17.41 15.88
CA VAL A 40 -15.17 17.08 16.96
C VAL A 40 -14.59 18.31 17.63
N LEU A 41 -14.58 19.46 16.92
CA LEU A 41 -14.22 20.77 17.46
C LEU A 41 -15.17 21.83 16.90
N THR A 42 -15.50 22.82 17.71
CA THR A 42 -16.19 24.05 17.28
C THR A 42 -15.42 25.24 17.81
N ILE A 43 -14.94 26.08 16.92
CA ILE A 43 -14.07 27.22 17.21
C ILE A 43 -14.85 28.48 16.87
N SER A 44 -14.99 29.38 17.85
CA SER A 44 -15.68 30.67 17.67
C SER A 44 -14.92 31.83 18.32
N ASP A 45 -13.86 31.56 19.09
CA ASP A 45 -13.00 32.62 19.61
C ASP A 45 -12.18 33.25 18.47
N ARG A 46 -12.11 34.58 18.44
CA ARG A 46 -11.46 35.29 17.33
C ARG A 46 -9.95 35.04 17.27
N ALA A 47 -9.28 34.95 18.42
CA ALA A 47 -7.83 34.72 18.45
C ALA A 47 -7.50 33.31 17.97
N GLU A 48 -8.31 32.31 18.35
CA GLU A 48 -8.18 30.94 17.83
C GLU A 48 -8.45 30.85 16.32
N LEU A 49 -9.47 31.55 15.81
CA LEU A 49 -9.76 31.63 14.37
C LEU A 49 -8.61 32.28 13.59
N ASP A 50 -8.02 33.35 14.13
CA ASP A 50 -6.86 34.01 13.50
C ASP A 50 -5.62 33.12 13.49
N GLU A 51 -5.38 32.35 14.56
CA GLU A 51 -4.29 31.37 14.61
C GLU A 51 -4.54 30.21 13.65
N LEU A 52 -5.77 29.68 13.58
CA LEU A 52 -6.11 28.64 12.62
C LEU A 52 -5.95 29.14 11.18
N ALA A 53 -6.33 30.38 10.87
CA ALA A 53 -6.08 30.97 9.56
C ALA A 53 -4.59 31.02 9.21
N ARG A 54 -3.73 31.35 10.17
CA ARG A 54 -2.27 31.28 9.98
C ARG A 54 -1.80 29.85 9.72
N LEU A 55 -2.31 28.87 10.46
CA LEU A 55 -1.93 27.46 10.30
C LEU A 55 -2.40 26.83 8.97
N LEU A 56 -3.46 27.38 8.36
CA LEU A 56 -3.98 26.95 7.06
C LEU A 56 -3.32 27.68 5.88
N GLU A 57 -2.27 28.48 6.12
CA GLU A 57 -1.53 29.17 5.06
C GLU A 57 -0.95 28.18 4.03
N ILE A 58 -1.07 28.52 2.75
CA ILE A 58 -0.63 27.69 1.63
C ILE A 58 0.85 27.95 1.34
N SER A 59 1.64 26.88 1.24
CA SER A 59 3.03 26.96 0.76
C SER A 59 3.13 26.88 -0.76
N ARG A 60 2.43 25.93 -1.40
CA ARG A 60 2.43 25.75 -2.86
C ARG A 60 1.25 24.93 -3.37
N PHE A 61 1.03 25.01 -4.68
CA PHE A 61 0.12 24.14 -5.41
C PHE A 61 0.83 22.84 -5.79
N THR A 62 0.15 21.71 -5.59
CA THR A 62 0.73 20.40 -5.90
C THR A 62 0.53 20.00 -7.36
N GLY A 63 -0.47 20.55 -8.03
CA GLY A 63 -0.91 20.10 -9.37
C GLY A 63 -1.43 18.66 -9.37
N MET A 64 -1.74 18.11 -8.18
CA MET A 64 -2.18 16.73 -8.00
C MET A 64 -3.42 16.71 -7.10
N SER A 65 -4.36 15.81 -7.39
CA SER A 65 -5.56 15.61 -6.59
C SER A 65 -5.48 14.27 -5.88
N CYS A 66 -5.44 14.24 -4.53
CA CYS A 66 -5.72 13.02 -3.79
C CYS A 66 -7.09 12.45 -4.19
N MET A 67 -7.14 11.14 -4.43
CA MET A 67 -8.40 10.42 -4.67
C MET A 67 -9.20 10.14 -3.39
N CYS A 68 -8.68 10.54 -2.23
CA CYS A 68 -9.34 10.45 -0.94
C CYS A 68 -10.27 11.64 -0.70
N LEU A 69 -11.22 11.51 0.24
CA LEU A 69 -12.04 12.63 0.72
C LEU A 69 -11.29 13.52 1.74
N GLY A 70 -10.08 13.13 2.12
CA GLY A 70 -9.34 13.73 3.24
C GLY A 70 -9.55 12.97 4.55
N ASP A 71 -8.78 13.36 5.55
CA ASP A 71 -8.84 12.82 6.91
C ASP A 71 -9.84 13.57 7.79
N SER A 72 -10.01 14.87 7.54
CA SER A 72 -10.87 15.77 8.30
C SER A 72 -11.49 16.81 7.38
N ALA A 73 -12.50 17.51 7.87
CA ALA A 73 -13.11 18.64 7.17
C ALA A 73 -13.24 19.84 8.10
N PHE A 74 -13.01 21.04 7.56
CA PHE A 74 -13.27 22.31 8.22
C PHE A 74 -14.50 22.94 7.55
N GLU A 75 -15.63 22.99 8.24
CA GLU A 75 -16.81 23.75 7.80
C GLU A 75 -16.70 25.18 8.30
N LEU A 76 -16.75 26.14 7.38
CA LEU A 76 -16.66 27.57 7.66
C LEU A 76 -18.08 28.13 7.67
N LEU A 77 -18.45 28.80 8.78
CA LEU A 77 -19.76 29.38 8.98
C LEU A 77 -19.63 30.88 9.25
N ASP A 78 -20.57 31.67 8.75
CA ASP A 78 -20.68 33.08 9.10
C ASP A 78 -21.32 33.29 10.48
N HIS A 79 -21.52 34.55 10.87
CA HIS A 79 -22.11 34.92 12.15
C HIS A 79 -23.60 34.52 12.30
N GLU A 80 -24.31 34.27 11.20
CA GLU A 80 -25.68 33.76 11.19
C GLU A 80 -25.73 32.22 11.26
N GLY A 81 -24.56 31.56 11.18
CA GLY A 81 -24.44 30.12 11.10
C GLY A 81 -24.65 29.57 9.69
N THR A 82 -24.61 30.42 8.66
CA THR A 82 -24.73 30.02 7.25
C THR A 82 -23.39 29.51 6.74
N GLY A 83 -23.42 28.39 5.99
CA GLY A 83 -22.23 27.79 5.40
C GLY A 83 -21.58 28.67 4.34
N ILE A 84 -20.30 28.98 4.54
CA ILE A 84 -19.45 29.71 3.60
C ILE A 84 -18.78 28.72 2.65
N ASP A 85 -18.04 27.73 3.18
CA ASP A 85 -17.35 26.69 2.42
C ASP A 85 -16.97 25.50 3.33
N VAL A 86 -16.47 24.42 2.73
CA VAL A 86 -15.89 23.27 3.42
C VAL A 86 -14.52 22.93 2.85
N LEU A 87 -13.52 22.96 3.72
CA LEU A 87 -12.14 22.59 3.39
C LEU A 87 -11.91 21.12 3.76
N GLY A 88 -11.66 20.27 2.78
CA GLY A 88 -11.14 18.92 2.99
C GLY A 88 -9.66 19.00 3.35
N TRP A 89 -9.26 18.35 4.45
CA TRP A 89 -7.86 18.27 4.89
C TRP A 89 -7.31 16.88 4.69
N HIS A 90 -6.27 16.81 3.88
CA HIS A 90 -5.72 15.59 3.33
C HIS A 90 -4.32 15.35 3.90
N HIS A 91 -4.17 14.15 4.46
CA HIS A 91 -2.89 13.59 4.88
C HIS A 91 -2.06 14.44 5.85
N GLY A 92 -2.71 15.37 6.57
CA GLY A 92 -2.04 16.23 7.53
C GLY A 92 -1.30 17.43 6.92
N SER A 93 -1.30 17.56 5.59
CA SER A 93 -0.39 18.49 4.91
C SER A 93 -0.99 19.18 3.71
N THR A 94 -2.16 18.77 3.21
CA THR A 94 -2.79 19.41 2.06
C THR A 94 -4.26 19.74 2.28
N LEU A 95 -4.78 20.75 1.57
CA LEU A 95 -6.18 21.18 1.61
C LEU A 95 -6.82 21.12 0.22
N ARG A 96 -8.15 20.99 0.20
CA ARG A 96 -9.00 21.14 -0.98
C ARG A 96 -10.32 21.81 -0.62
N TRP A 97 -10.85 22.67 -1.48
CA TRP A 97 -12.17 23.29 -1.32
C TRP A 97 -12.85 23.48 -2.68
N GLN A 98 -14.11 23.92 -2.71
CA GLN A 98 -14.88 23.99 -3.97
C GLN A 98 -14.27 24.95 -5.01
N GLY A 99 -13.48 25.93 -4.56
CA GLY A 99 -12.79 26.90 -5.40
C GLY A 99 -11.28 26.68 -5.56
N SER A 100 -10.71 25.57 -5.06
CA SER A 100 -9.27 25.33 -5.24
C SER A 100 -8.96 25.10 -6.73
N PRO A 101 -7.85 25.64 -7.27
CA PRO A 101 -7.39 25.30 -8.61
C PRO A 101 -7.09 23.79 -8.70
N GLU A 102 -6.89 23.27 -9.92
CA GLU A 102 -6.81 21.84 -10.23
C GLU A 102 -5.93 21.01 -9.26
N GLY A 103 -6.52 20.51 -8.16
CA GLY A 103 -5.89 19.63 -7.18
C GLY A 103 -5.81 20.16 -5.75
N ASP A 104 -4.91 19.56 -4.99
CA ASP A 104 -4.63 19.87 -3.59
C ASP A 104 -3.59 20.98 -3.46
N VAL A 105 -3.71 21.77 -2.39
CA VAL A 105 -2.71 22.76 -2.00
C VAL A 105 -1.95 22.28 -0.78
N GLU A 106 -0.64 22.50 -0.73
CA GLU A 106 0.20 22.13 0.41
C GLU A 106 0.23 23.24 1.46
N LEU A 107 0.05 22.88 2.73
CA LEU A 107 0.10 23.79 3.86
C LEU A 107 1.55 24.15 4.21
N ALA A 108 1.79 25.41 4.59
CA ALA A 108 3.06 25.85 5.15
C ALA A 108 3.28 25.31 6.58
N HIS A 109 2.20 25.07 7.32
CA HIS A 109 2.22 24.77 8.76
C HIS A 109 1.45 23.49 9.11
N GLY A 110 1.50 22.47 8.25
CA GLY A 110 0.79 21.20 8.48
C GLY A 110 1.12 20.52 9.82
N PRO A 111 2.41 20.36 10.19
CA PRO A 111 2.80 19.80 11.48
C PRO A 111 2.30 20.62 12.68
N GLU A 112 2.37 21.95 12.59
CA GLU A 112 1.88 22.84 13.65
C GLU A 112 0.35 22.77 13.77
N LEU A 113 -0.37 22.63 12.65
CA LEU A 113 -1.82 22.42 12.66
C LEU A 113 -2.21 21.12 13.37
N ILE A 114 -1.47 20.03 13.13
CA ILE A 114 -1.67 18.75 13.82
C ILE A 114 -1.49 18.92 15.34
N ALA A 115 -0.43 19.59 15.77
CA ALA A 115 -0.16 19.84 17.18
C ALA A 115 -1.24 20.73 17.81
N TRP A 116 -1.59 21.83 17.14
CA TRP A 116 -2.63 22.75 17.57
C TRP A 116 -3.97 22.04 17.76
N MET A 117 -4.38 21.18 16.82
CA MET A 117 -5.62 20.41 16.99
C MET A 117 -5.58 19.43 18.15
N ALA A 118 -4.42 18.80 18.41
CA ALA A 118 -4.26 17.91 19.56
C ALA A 118 -4.39 18.68 20.88
N ASP A 119 -3.84 19.89 20.96
CA ASP A 119 -3.98 20.79 22.12
C ASP A 119 -5.43 21.21 22.37
N HIS A 120 -6.25 21.26 21.31
CA HIS A 120 -7.69 21.51 21.39
C HIS A 120 -8.51 20.23 21.62
N GLY A 121 -7.86 19.09 21.89
CA GLY A 121 -8.51 17.82 22.23
C GLY A 121 -8.74 16.86 21.06
N TYR A 122 -8.39 17.24 19.82
CA TYR A 122 -8.50 16.38 18.65
C TYR A 122 -7.18 15.66 18.32
N THR A 123 -6.96 14.52 18.97
CA THR A 123 -5.70 13.75 18.89
C THR A 123 -5.60 12.79 17.69
N HIS A 124 -6.70 12.54 16.98
CA HIS A 124 -6.70 11.56 15.87
C HIS A 124 -5.80 11.99 14.70
N ALA A 125 -5.67 13.31 14.47
CA ALA A 125 -4.77 13.85 13.45
C ALA A 125 -3.30 13.45 13.72
N ALA A 126 -2.82 13.63 14.95
CA ALA A 126 -1.48 13.24 15.37
C ALA A 126 -1.27 11.73 15.24
N GLY A 127 -2.22 10.93 15.73
CA GLY A 127 -2.13 9.47 15.60
C GLY A 127 -2.12 8.97 14.16
N ARG A 128 -2.78 9.66 13.22
CA ARG A 128 -2.69 9.35 11.78
C ARG A 128 -1.33 9.75 11.19
N ALA A 129 -0.78 10.89 11.59
CA ALA A 129 0.54 11.34 11.15
C ALA A 129 1.63 10.35 11.59
N ASP A 130 1.61 9.93 12.85
CA ASP A 130 2.54 8.94 13.40
C ASP A 130 2.46 7.61 12.65
N ARG A 131 1.25 7.11 12.38
CA ARG A 131 1.06 5.88 11.59
C ARG A 131 1.61 5.98 10.18
N ARG A 132 1.45 7.13 9.52
CA ARG A 132 2.01 7.34 8.16
C ARG A 132 3.51 7.40 8.20
N GLU A 133 4.09 8.09 9.18
CA GLU A 133 5.54 8.16 9.30
C GLU A 133 6.13 6.78 9.58
N GLN A 134 5.50 6.00 10.47
CA GLN A 134 5.87 4.60 10.69
C GLN A 134 5.76 3.79 9.39
N GLN A 135 4.63 3.90 8.67
CA GLN A 135 4.43 3.22 7.40
C GLN A 135 5.49 3.61 6.35
N ARG A 136 5.90 4.88 6.28
CA ARG A 136 6.98 5.32 5.38
C ARG A 136 8.31 4.69 5.75
N ARG A 137 8.64 4.62 7.05
CA ARG A 137 9.86 3.96 7.54
C ARG A 137 9.85 2.48 7.20
N ASP A 138 8.73 1.80 7.43
CA ASP A 138 8.55 0.39 7.11
C ASP A 138 8.68 0.15 5.61
N GLN A 139 8.08 1.01 4.78
CA GLN A 139 8.20 0.95 3.32
C GLN A 139 9.64 1.20 2.84
N ALA A 140 10.34 2.18 3.41
CA ALA A 140 11.73 2.45 3.07
C ALA A 140 12.64 1.28 3.46
N GLN A 141 12.41 0.69 4.63
CA GLN A 141 13.14 -0.48 5.09
C GLN A 141 12.83 -1.71 4.21
N ALA A 142 11.57 -1.93 3.85
CA ALA A 142 11.16 -3.00 2.95
C ALA A 142 11.78 -2.83 1.55
N LEU A 143 11.80 -1.62 1.00
CA LEU A 143 12.46 -1.33 -0.27
C LEU A 143 13.96 -1.65 -0.20
N LYS A 144 14.64 -1.23 0.86
CA LYS A 144 16.06 -1.53 1.09
C LYS A 144 16.31 -3.05 1.17
N SER A 145 15.50 -3.76 1.94
CA SER A 145 15.58 -5.22 2.07
C SER A 145 15.35 -5.91 0.72
N TRP A 146 14.36 -5.47 -0.05
CA TRP A 146 14.03 -6.00 -1.37
C TRP A 146 15.14 -5.75 -2.39
N THR A 147 15.71 -4.55 -2.43
CA THR A 147 16.87 -4.22 -3.29
C THR A 147 18.08 -5.06 -2.92
N THR A 148 18.33 -5.27 -1.62
CA THR A 148 19.46 -6.09 -1.15
C THR A 148 19.29 -7.56 -1.51
N ALA A 149 18.07 -8.08 -1.40
CA ALA A 149 17.73 -9.46 -1.73
C ALA A 149 17.71 -9.75 -3.24
N ALA A 150 17.75 -8.72 -4.09
CA ALA A 150 17.80 -8.89 -5.54
C ALA A 150 19.04 -9.72 -5.95
N PRO A 151 18.88 -10.71 -6.84
CA PRO A 151 20.01 -11.44 -7.41
C PRO A 151 20.98 -10.45 -8.06
N GLU A 152 22.27 -10.73 -8.02
CA GLU A 152 23.30 -9.82 -8.52
C GLU A 152 23.03 -9.38 -9.97
N ALA A 153 22.63 -10.33 -10.83
CA ALA A 153 22.28 -10.09 -12.23
C ALA A 153 21.08 -9.16 -12.44
N VAL A 154 20.22 -8.97 -11.43
CA VAL A 154 19.03 -8.13 -11.49
C VAL A 154 19.22 -6.82 -10.71
N ARG A 155 20.12 -6.81 -9.72
CA ARG A 155 20.32 -5.68 -8.81
C ARG A 155 20.68 -4.37 -9.54
N ALA A 156 21.44 -4.46 -10.63
CA ALA A 156 21.80 -3.31 -11.45
C ALA A 156 20.58 -2.64 -12.11
N GLU A 157 19.53 -3.39 -12.40
CA GLU A 157 18.30 -2.91 -13.06
C GLU A 157 17.25 -2.40 -12.07
N VAL A 158 17.48 -2.50 -10.76
CA VAL A 158 16.53 -2.02 -9.72
C VAL A 158 16.07 -0.58 -9.94
N PRO A 159 16.95 0.40 -10.25
CA PRO A 159 16.50 1.77 -10.53
C PRO A 159 15.52 1.85 -11.70
N ARG A 160 15.75 1.07 -12.76
CA ARG A 160 14.86 1.01 -13.93
C ARG A 160 13.53 0.34 -13.59
N ILE A 161 13.55 -0.75 -12.81
CA ILE A 161 12.34 -1.40 -12.30
C ILE A 161 11.49 -0.39 -11.52
N LEU A 162 12.09 0.37 -10.60
CA LEU A 162 11.37 1.35 -9.78
C LEU A 162 10.77 2.48 -10.63
N ALA A 163 11.50 2.92 -11.67
CA ALA A 163 11.01 3.93 -12.61
C ALA A 163 9.82 3.44 -13.44
N GLU A 164 9.85 2.19 -13.93
CA GLU A 164 8.76 1.62 -14.74
C GLU A 164 7.55 1.17 -13.90
N ALA A 165 7.74 0.80 -12.63
CA ALA A 165 6.69 0.22 -11.79
C ALA A 165 5.43 1.10 -11.62
N ALA A 166 5.57 2.44 -11.68
CA ALA A 166 4.43 3.36 -11.58
C ALA A 166 3.48 3.27 -12.79
N SER A 167 4.03 2.95 -13.97
CA SER A 167 3.29 2.88 -15.24
C SER A 167 3.03 1.43 -15.69
N GLY A 168 3.57 0.46 -14.96
CA GLY A 168 3.62 -0.94 -15.36
C GLY A 168 4.95 -1.30 -16.02
N LEU A 169 5.44 -2.50 -15.72
CA LEU A 169 6.73 -3.00 -16.23
C LEU A 169 6.62 -3.32 -17.72
N SER A 170 7.56 -2.83 -18.52
CA SER A 170 7.60 -3.16 -19.95
C SER A 170 7.99 -4.62 -20.18
N GLU A 171 7.42 -5.25 -21.22
CA GLU A 171 7.77 -6.63 -21.60
C GLU A 171 9.28 -6.77 -21.90
N ARG A 172 9.86 -5.75 -22.54
CA ARG A 172 11.30 -5.67 -22.81
C ARG A 172 12.14 -5.71 -21.52
N LEU A 173 11.79 -4.93 -20.50
CA LEU A 173 12.50 -4.99 -19.22
C LEU A 173 12.42 -6.40 -18.62
N VAL A 174 11.25 -7.03 -18.65
CA VAL A 174 11.08 -8.40 -18.14
C VAL A 174 11.93 -9.40 -18.93
N ASP A 175 12.03 -9.25 -20.25
CA ASP A 175 12.90 -10.08 -21.10
C ASP A 175 14.38 -9.88 -20.79
N ASP A 176 14.84 -8.64 -20.66
CA ASP A 176 16.22 -8.28 -20.31
C ASP A 176 16.61 -8.92 -18.94
N LEU A 177 15.71 -8.82 -17.96
CA LEU A 177 15.89 -9.41 -16.62
C LEU A 177 15.94 -10.94 -16.66
N ALA A 178 15.04 -11.57 -17.43
CA ALA A 178 15.02 -13.02 -17.59
C ALA A 178 16.31 -13.53 -18.26
N GLY A 179 16.82 -12.82 -19.28
CA GLY A 179 18.09 -13.13 -19.93
C GLY A 179 19.28 -13.04 -18.97
N SER A 180 19.37 -11.94 -18.21
CA SER A 180 20.44 -11.72 -17.22
C SER A 180 20.42 -12.79 -16.12
N LEU A 181 19.23 -13.16 -15.64
CA LEU A 181 19.06 -14.22 -14.66
C LEU A 181 19.48 -15.59 -15.20
N ALA A 182 19.14 -15.90 -16.45
CA ALA A 182 19.51 -17.16 -17.09
C ALA A 182 21.01 -17.27 -17.37
N GLU A 183 21.68 -16.16 -17.68
CA GLU A 183 23.14 -16.11 -17.81
C GLU A 183 23.84 -16.39 -16.47
N ALA A 184 23.41 -15.72 -15.39
CA ALA A 184 24.01 -15.91 -14.07
C ALA A 184 23.64 -17.25 -13.40
N HIS A 185 22.46 -17.78 -13.69
CA HIS A 185 21.94 -19.03 -13.15
C HIS A 185 21.40 -19.90 -14.29
N PRO A 186 22.24 -20.71 -14.97
CA PRO A 186 21.80 -21.50 -16.14
C PRO A 186 20.69 -22.52 -15.84
N GLY A 187 20.61 -23.02 -14.59
CA GLY A 187 19.60 -23.97 -14.16
C GLY A 187 18.30 -23.28 -13.74
N ALA A 188 17.16 -23.71 -14.31
CA ALA A 188 15.85 -23.20 -13.90
C ALA A 188 15.57 -23.34 -12.37
N PRO A 189 15.99 -24.41 -11.67
CA PRO A 189 15.87 -24.47 -10.21
C PRO A 189 16.68 -23.39 -9.50
N ASP A 190 17.90 -23.08 -9.96
CA ASP A 190 18.75 -22.05 -9.37
C ASP A 190 18.15 -20.64 -9.58
N GLN A 191 17.60 -20.39 -10.77
CA GLN A 191 16.84 -19.16 -11.06
C GLN A 191 15.64 -19.03 -10.13
N ALA A 192 14.85 -20.10 -9.98
CA ALA A 192 13.69 -20.11 -9.09
C ALA A 192 14.10 -19.83 -7.64
N LEU A 193 15.18 -20.46 -7.16
CA LEU A 193 15.69 -20.24 -5.81
C LEU A 193 16.10 -18.79 -5.58
N ALA A 194 16.83 -18.18 -6.53
CA ALA A 194 17.24 -16.78 -6.46
C ALA A 194 16.04 -15.83 -6.43
N LEU A 195 15.02 -16.07 -7.26
CA LEU A 195 13.80 -15.27 -7.31
C LEU A 195 12.94 -15.40 -6.04
N LEU A 196 12.86 -16.61 -5.46
CA LEU A 196 12.16 -16.82 -4.19
C LEU A 196 12.84 -16.06 -3.05
N ARG A 197 14.18 -16.13 -2.95
CA ARG A 197 14.95 -15.33 -1.96
C ARG A 197 14.77 -13.84 -2.17
N TRP A 198 14.70 -13.38 -3.42
CA TRP A 198 14.41 -11.97 -3.68
C TRP A 198 13.02 -11.57 -3.19
N ARG A 199 12.02 -12.41 -3.44
CA ARG A 199 10.62 -12.18 -3.07
C ARG A 199 10.40 -12.10 -1.55
N SER A 200 11.27 -12.70 -0.74
CA SER A 200 11.20 -12.57 0.72
C SER A 200 11.64 -11.20 1.23
N GLY A 201 12.37 -10.41 0.44
CA GLY A 201 12.90 -9.11 0.86
C GLY A 201 11.89 -7.95 0.87
N GLY A 202 10.72 -8.11 0.26
CA GLY A 202 9.68 -7.06 0.15
C GLY A 202 8.79 -6.94 1.39
N THR A 203 7.77 -6.07 1.27
CA THR A 203 6.73 -5.83 2.30
C THR A 203 5.94 -7.08 2.69
N GLY A 204 5.95 -8.12 1.85
CA GLY A 204 5.24 -9.38 2.14
C GLY A 204 3.73 -9.29 1.94
N ARG A 205 3.22 -8.19 1.39
CA ARG A 205 1.80 -8.04 1.09
C ARG A 205 1.39 -9.01 -0.01
N TYR A 206 0.33 -9.78 0.24
CA TYR A 206 -0.20 -10.73 -0.75
C TYR A 206 -0.91 -10.04 -1.93
N SER A 207 -1.34 -8.78 -1.75
CA SER A 207 -2.00 -7.99 -2.79
C SER A 207 -1.77 -6.49 -2.59
N GLY A 208 -1.89 -5.74 -3.69
CA GLY A 208 -1.76 -4.29 -3.69
C GLY A 208 -0.32 -3.82 -3.94
N TYR A 209 -0.04 -2.60 -3.50
CA TYR A 209 1.25 -1.93 -3.65
C TYR A 209 2.29 -2.46 -2.64
N PRO A 210 3.59 -2.49 -3.02
CA PRO A 210 4.13 -1.83 -4.21
C PRO A 210 4.32 -2.73 -5.45
N VAL A 211 4.01 -2.18 -6.64
CA VAL A 211 4.02 -2.90 -7.93
C VAL A 211 5.38 -3.53 -8.26
N HIS A 212 6.49 -2.88 -7.89
CA HIS A 212 7.84 -3.39 -8.18
C HIS A 212 8.13 -4.75 -7.52
N GLU A 213 7.50 -5.08 -6.39
CA GLU A 213 7.68 -6.40 -5.76
C GLU A 213 7.09 -7.55 -6.60
N GLY A 214 6.24 -7.23 -7.58
CA GLY A 214 5.65 -8.18 -8.52
C GLY A 214 6.64 -8.76 -9.55
N VAL A 215 7.81 -8.11 -9.77
CA VAL A 215 8.79 -8.54 -10.79
C VAL A 215 9.22 -9.98 -10.58
N ALA A 216 9.53 -10.36 -9.34
CA ALA A 216 9.96 -11.72 -9.02
C ALA A 216 8.88 -12.76 -9.36
N THR A 217 7.60 -12.43 -9.18
CA THR A 217 6.48 -13.30 -9.58
C THR A 217 6.42 -13.45 -11.10
N ILE A 218 6.51 -12.34 -11.83
CA ILE A 218 6.46 -12.35 -13.31
C ILE A 218 7.58 -13.23 -13.87
N LEU A 219 8.79 -13.13 -13.29
CA LEU A 219 9.92 -13.98 -13.69
C LEU A 219 9.72 -15.45 -13.27
N LEU A 220 9.20 -15.72 -12.06
CA LEU A 220 8.89 -17.09 -11.62
C LEU A 220 7.84 -17.77 -12.51
N GLU A 221 6.85 -17.02 -13.01
CA GLU A 221 5.80 -17.52 -13.91
C GLU A 221 6.34 -17.94 -15.29
N ARG A 222 7.53 -17.48 -15.68
CA ARG A 222 8.22 -17.92 -16.90
C ARG A 222 8.99 -19.23 -16.71
N LEU A 223 9.17 -19.68 -15.47
CA LEU A 223 9.86 -20.92 -15.17
C LEU A 223 8.85 -22.09 -15.09
N PRO A 224 9.27 -23.32 -15.44
CA PRO A 224 8.45 -24.50 -15.17
C PRO A 224 8.19 -24.61 -13.67
N LEU A 225 6.92 -24.82 -13.26
CA LEU A 225 6.58 -24.97 -11.84
C LEU A 225 7.41 -26.06 -11.12
N GLN A 226 7.82 -27.11 -11.84
CA GLN A 226 8.68 -28.15 -11.29
C GLN A 226 10.04 -27.61 -10.82
N ALA A 227 10.56 -26.55 -11.45
CA ALA A 227 11.79 -25.89 -11.06
C ALA A 227 11.67 -25.27 -9.65
N VAL A 228 10.52 -24.68 -9.31
CA VAL A 228 10.24 -24.13 -7.97
C VAL A 228 10.30 -25.23 -6.90
N PHE A 229 9.68 -26.39 -7.15
CA PHE A 229 9.74 -27.50 -6.18
C PHE A 229 11.13 -28.12 -6.09
N THR A 230 11.83 -28.21 -7.22
CA THR A 230 13.21 -28.72 -7.25
C THR A 230 14.14 -27.79 -6.48
N ALA A 231 13.97 -26.48 -6.63
CA ALA A 231 14.72 -25.47 -5.89
C ALA A 231 14.56 -25.61 -4.38
N LEU A 232 13.34 -25.90 -3.90
CA LEU A 232 13.04 -26.00 -2.47
C LEU A 232 13.42 -27.35 -1.84
N ALA A 233 13.56 -28.42 -2.62
CA ALA A 233 13.71 -29.79 -2.11
C ALA A 233 14.96 -30.03 -1.23
N GLY A 234 15.98 -29.18 -1.32
CA GLY A 234 17.22 -29.27 -0.53
C GLY A 234 17.47 -28.07 0.38
N VAL A 235 16.49 -27.18 0.54
CA VAL A 235 16.67 -25.89 1.20
C VAL A 235 16.16 -25.97 2.65
N PRO A 236 16.97 -25.62 3.67
CA PRO A 236 16.52 -25.58 5.05
C PRO A 236 15.29 -24.69 5.24
N ALA A 237 14.37 -25.06 6.13
CA ALA A 237 13.15 -24.28 6.40
C ALA A 237 13.43 -22.82 6.82
N THR A 238 14.61 -22.55 7.38
CA THR A 238 15.07 -21.22 7.80
C THR A 238 15.60 -20.35 6.66
N ASP A 239 15.75 -20.89 5.44
CA ASP A 239 16.21 -20.12 4.29
C ASP A 239 15.13 -19.12 3.84
N PRO A 240 15.48 -17.87 3.52
CA PRO A 240 14.51 -16.86 3.06
C PRO A 240 13.70 -17.29 1.83
N ALA A 241 14.20 -18.23 1.02
CA ALA A 241 13.46 -18.81 -0.10
C ALA A 241 12.07 -19.34 0.30
N TRP A 242 11.92 -19.86 1.52
CA TRP A 242 10.64 -20.37 1.99
C TRP A 242 9.62 -19.27 2.26
N SER A 243 10.04 -18.13 2.84
CA SER A 243 9.19 -16.93 2.95
C SER A 243 8.75 -16.45 1.55
N GLY A 244 9.69 -16.42 0.60
CA GLY A 244 9.37 -16.14 -0.80
C GLY A 244 8.37 -17.13 -1.42
N ALA A 245 8.48 -18.41 -1.08
CA ALA A 245 7.60 -19.48 -1.55
C ALA A 245 6.19 -19.37 -0.97
N VAL A 246 6.06 -19.04 0.32
CA VAL A 246 4.78 -18.69 0.96
C VAL A 246 4.12 -17.56 0.16
N ARG A 247 4.84 -16.46 -0.06
CA ARG A 247 4.34 -15.28 -0.78
C ARG A 247 4.03 -15.52 -2.26
N TYR A 248 4.64 -16.54 -2.88
CA TYR A 248 4.39 -16.89 -4.28
C TYR A 248 3.23 -17.89 -4.42
N LEU A 249 3.32 -19.02 -3.73
CA LEU A 249 2.37 -20.13 -3.88
C LEU A 249 1.01 -19.83 -3.24
N LEU A 250 0.98 -19.10 -2.11
CA LEU A 250 -0.28 -18.77 -1.42
C LEU A 250 -0.93 -17.49 -1.97
N ALA A 251 -0.24 -16.73 -2.83
CA ALA A 251 -0.85 -15.61 -3.56
C ALA A 251 -1.78 -16.09 -4.69
N TRP A 252 -1.71 -17.36 -5.07
CA TRP A 252 -2.52 -17.94 -6.14
C TRP A 252 -4.02 -17.94 -5.81
N ARG A 253 -4.84 -17.84 -6.86
CA ARG A 253 -6.30 -17.73 -6.76
C ARG A 253 -6.96 -19.11 -6.78
N PRO A 254 -8.24 -19.24 -6.43
CA PRO A 254 -8.96 -20.53 -6.46
C PRO A 254 -8.89 -21.25 -7.82
N LYS A 255 -8.82 -20.50 -8.94
CA LYS A 255 -8.66 -21.09 -10.28
C LYS A 255 -7.33 -21.85 -10.47
N ASP A 256 -6.32 -21.54 -9.67
CA ASP A 256 -4.99 -22.12 -9.72
C ASP A 256 -4.89 -23.40 -8.89
N ILE A 257 -6.00 -23.89 -8.32
CA ILE A 257 -6.06 -25.10 -7.50
C ILE A 257 -5.46 -26.34 -8.18
N VAL A 258 -5.54 -26.41 -9.52
CA VAL A 258 -4.93 -27.50 -10.30
C VAL A 258 -3.41 -27.52 -10.13
N LEU A 259 -2.78 -26.35 -10.04
CA LEU A 259 -1.34 -26.21 -9.83
C LEU A 259 -0.98 -26.50 -8.36
N LEU A 260 -1.73 -25.95 -7.40
CA LEU A 260 -1.51 -26.19 -5.96
C LEU A 260 -1.54 -27.68 -5.58
N ARG A 261 -2.39 -28.47 -6.25
CA ARG A 261 -2.46 -29.92 -6.01
C ARG A 261 -1.18 -30.68 -6.36
N ARG A 262 -0.30 -30.10 -7.18
CA ARG A 262 0.99 -30.67 -7.57
C ARG A 262 2.07 -30.46 -6.51
N ILE A 263 1.84 -29.56 -5.55
CA ILE A 263 2.73 -29.36 -4.40
C ILE A 263 2.79 -30.66 -3.58
N GLN A 264 3.99 -31.14 -3.28
CA GLN A 264 4.21 -32.34 -2.48
C GLN A 264 3.86 -32.10 -1.01
N GLU A 265 3.51 -33.15 -0.27
CA GLU A 265 3.10 -33.03 1.15
C GLU A 265 4.24 -32.53 2.06
N SER A 266 5.47 -32.92 1.75
CA SER A 266 6.68 -32.41 2.41
C SER A 266 6.80 -30.89 2.27
N VAL A 267 6.48 -30.34 1.11
CA VAL A 267 6.49 -28.88 0.86
C VAL A 267 5.39 -28.19 1.65
N TRP A 268 4.17 -28.76 1.68
CA TRP A 268 3.08 -28.22 2.50
C TRP A 268 3.45 -28.16 3.99
N SER A 269 4.13 -29.19 4.49
CA SER A 269 4.57 -29.25 5.89
C SER A 269 5.54 -28.12 6.24
N VAL A 270 6.50 -27.81 5.36
CA VAL A 270 7.44 -26.69 5.58
C VAL A 270 6.75 -25.34 5.44
N LEU A 271 5.83 -25.19 4.47
CA LEU A 271 5.04 -23.96 4.34
C LEU A 271 4.23 -23.69 5.61
N ALA A 272 3.63 -24.72 6.22
CA ALA A 272 2.90 -24.58 7.49
C ALA A 272 3.78 -24.02 8.61
N GLN A 273 5.01 -24.54 8.72
CA GLN A 273 5.99 -24.08 9.71
C GLN A 273 6.35 -22.61 9.47
N VAL A 274 6.73 -22.26 8.24
CA VAL A 274 7.17 -20.90 7.90
C VAL A 274 6.06 -19.88 8.09
N VAL A 275 4.82 -20.23 7.70
CA VAL A 275 3.65 -19.37 7.90
C VAL A 275 3.36 -19.12 9.38
N HIS A 276 3.59 -20.12 10.23
CA HIS A 276 3.45 -19.94 11.68
C HIS A 276 4.52 -19.01 12.25
N ASP A 277 5.74 -19.07 11.71
CA ASP A 277 6.89 -18.27 12.16
C ASP A 277 6.84 -16.81 11.67
N GLU A 278 6.10 -16.49 10.58
CA GLU A 278 6.04 -15.13 10.01
C GLU A 278 5.20 -14.12 10.82
N ASP A 279 4.49 -14.55 11.88
CA ASP A 279 3.60 -13.72 12.72
C ASP A 279 2.61 -12.82 11.93
N ASP A 280 2.24 -13.25 10.73
CA ASP A 280 1.24 -12.60 9.87
C ASP A 280 0.03 -13.54 9.72
N SER A 281 -1.04 -13.23 10.44
CA SER A 281 -2.28 -14.02 10.41
C SER A 281 -2.89 -14.12 9.01
N THR A 282 -2.59 -13.18 8.12
CA THR A 282 -3.07 -13.20 6.74
C THR A 282 -2.54 -14.40 5.99
N TRP A 283 -1.26 -14.74 6.15
CA TRP A 283 -0.68 -15.91 5.49
C TRP A 283 -1.15 -17.21 6.12
N ALA A 284 -1.41 -17.24 7.43
CA ALA A 284 -2.03 -18.37 8.12
C ALA A 284 -3.42 -18.69 7.57
N ASP A 285 -4.28 -17.68 7.44
CA ASP A 285 -5.62 -17.84 6.87
C ASP A 285 -5.58 -18.30 5.40
N ARG A 286 -4.65 -17.74 4.63
CA ARG A 286 -4.45 -18.13 3.22
C ARG A 286 -3.94 -19.56 3.10
N TYR A 287 -2.97 -19.96 3.92
CA TYR A 287 -2.47 -21.32 3.98
C TYR A 287 -3.60 -22.32 4.24
N GLU A 288 -4.38 -22.09 5.29
CA GLU A 288 -5.46 -22.99 5.70
C GLU A 288 -6.54 -23.12 4.61
N SER A 289 -6.92 -21.99 4.00
CA SER A 289 -7.85 -21.97 2.87
C SER A 289 -7.32 -22.77 1.67
N CYS A 290 -6.08 -22.53 1.25
CA CYS A 290 -5.47 -23.22 0.11
C CYS A 290 -5.30 -24.72 0.38
N TYR A 291 -4.79 -25.08 1.55
CA TYR A 291 -4.55 -26.46 1.95
C TYR A 291 -5.87 -27.27 1.99
N ARG A 292 -6.92 -26.72 2.59
CA ARG A 292 -8.26 -27.35 2.63
C ARG A 292 -8.82 -27.61 1.23
N GLN A 293 -8.70 -26.65 0.32
CA GLN A 293 -9.13 -26.81 -1.07
C GLN A 293 -8.35 -27.93 -1.78
N VAL A 294 -7.04 -28.02 -1.55
CA VAL A 294 -6.18 -29.06 -2.13
C VAL A 294 -6.58 -30.45 -1.61
N GLN A 295 -6.79 -30.59 -0.31
CA GLN A 295 -7.20 -31.86 0.30
C GLN A 295 -8.57 -32.31 -0.22
N HIS A 296 -9.54 -31.40 -0.31
CA HIS A 296 -10.84 -31.69 -0.90
C HIS A 296 -10.72 -32.16 -2.37
N ALA A 297 -9.92 -31.48 -3.18
CA ALA A 297 -9.72 -31.84 -4.59
C ALA A 297 -8.94 -33.16 -4.77
N ARG A 298 -8.04 -33.51 -3.85
CA ARG A 298 -7.35 -34.82 -3.82
C ARG A 298 -8.35 -35.93 -3.49
N ALA A 299 -9.16 -35.76 -2.45
CA ALA A 299 -10.19 -36.72 -2.05
C ALA A 299 -11.23 -36.98 -3.16
N GLN A 300 -11.70 -35.93 -3.84
CA GLN A 300 -12.62 -36.06 -4.97
C GLN A 300 -12.03 -36.91 -6.11
N ARG A 301 -10.75 -36.70 -6.46
CA ARG A 301 -10.08 -37.49 -7.51
C ARG A 301 -9.90 -38.95 -7.11
N GLU A 302 -9.62 -39.22 -5.84
CA GLU A 302 -9.51 -40.58 -5.34
C GLU A 302 -10.87 -41.31 -5.41
N ARG A 303 -11.95 -40.66 -4.98
CA ARG A 303 -13.32 -41.21 -5.11
C ARG A 303 -13.67 -41.51 -6.58
N ALA A 304 -13.34 -40.60 -7.49
CA ALA A 304 -13.56 -40.81 -8.92
C ALA A 304 -12.76 -42.02 -9.47
N ARG A 305 -11.50 -42.19 -9.04
CA ARG A 305 -10.66 -43.33 -9.43
C ARG A 305 -11.19 -44.67 -8.90
N ARG A 306 -11.74 -44.71 -7.68
CA ARG A 306 -12.37 -45.93 -7.12
C ARG A 306 -13.60 -46.33 -7.92
N ARG A 307 -14.49 -45.38 -8.22
CA ARG A 307 -15.68 -45.62 -9.06
C ARG A 307 -15.36 -46.19 -10.44
N LEU A 308 -14.25 -45.77 -11.06
CA LEU A 308 -13.79 -46.29 -12.36
C LEU A 308 -13.14 -47.67 -12.29
N ARG A 309 -12.75 -48.15 -11.09
CA ARG A 309 -12.20 -49.49 -10.89
C ARG A 309 -13.29 -50.50 -10.53
N ASP A 310 -14.35 -50.03 -9.90
CA ASP A 310 -15.42 -50.87 -9.36
C ASP A 310 -16.62 -51.03 -10.33
N GLY A 311 -16.60 -50.37 -11.50
CA GLY A 311 -17.65 -50.43 -12.53
C GLY A 311 -17.06 -50.77 -13.89
#